data_AF-A0A1Q5BS38-F1
#
_entry.id   AF-A0A1Q5BS38-F1
#
_cell.length_a   1.000
_cell.length_b   1.000
_cell.length_c   1.000
_cell.angle_alpha   90.00
_cell.angle_beta   90.00
_cell.angle_gamma   90.00
#
_symmetry.space_group_name_H-M   'P 1'
#
loop_
_entity.id
_entity.type
_entity.pdbx_description
1 polymer ?
#
loop_
_entity_poly.entity_id
_entity_poly.type
_entity_poly.pdbx_seq_one_letter_code
_entity_poly.pdbx_strand_id
1 'polypeptide(L)'
;MVIRRAPWLRPGRAVDGVLATACVLPGVWQDLQSGLFNGSPIVNRPAPLGITVALGLATGVAVFDRRSRPLLLYAGAVACWLVAGAWPAVPVAQYAVGAYLRSLRLRVVLSVVMVAAVSMPMWLAYGADASLPISLAMCILPALAGLFVASRRAQEQLLVDQARAEERSRGRHGRWSGDPPAGRRRRMAGPGRAADHLFGL
;
A
#
# COMPACT_ATOMS: atom_id res chain seq x y z
N MET A 1 31.55 13.14 -11.76
CA MET A 1 30.50 12.73 -12.71
C MET A 1 29.49 11.89 -11.96
N VAL A 2 28.40 12.50 -11.47
CA VAL A 2 27.37 11.81 -10.67
C VAL A 2 26.47 11.06 -11.63
N ILE A 3 26.57 9.73 -11.66
CA ILE A 3 25.64 8.89 -12.41
C ILE A 3 24.27 9.07 -11.73
N ARG A 4 23.45 9.96 -12.29
CA ARG A 4 22.02 10.04 -11.98
C ARG A 4 21.44 8.68 -12.35
N ARG A 5 21.35 7.78 -11.36
CA ARG A 5 20.59 6.55 -11.51
C ARG A 5 19.18 6.96 -11.87
N ALA A 6 18.87 6.75 -13.14
CA ALA A 6 17.55 6.72 -13.71
C ALA A 6 16.46 6.41 -12.66
N PRO A 7 15.53 7.33 -12.36
CA PRO A 7 14.49 7.11 -11.36
C PRO A 7 13.54 5.95 -11.72
N TRP A 8 13.62 5.42 -12.95
CA TRP A 8 12.88 4.24 -13.42
C TRP A 8 13.36 2.91 -12.85
N LEU A 9 14.57 2.81 -12.29
CA LEU A 9 15.10 1.54 -11.73
C LEU A 9 14.63 1.24 -10.29
N ARG A 10 13.67 2.00 -9.74
CA ARG A 10 13.07 1.62 -8.46
C ARG A 10 12.22 0.35 -8.69
N PRO A 11 12.43 -0.75 -7.94
CA PRO A 11 11.69 -2.00 -8.12
C PRO A 11 10.16 -1.83 -8.17
N GLY A 12 9.64 -0.83 -7.45
CA GLY A 12 8.22 -0.50 -7.46
C GLY A 12 7.67 -0.06 -8.82
N ARG A 13 8.47 0.63 -9.66
CA ARG A 13 8.01 1.13 -10.97
C ARG A 13 7.92 0.04 -12.03
N ALA A 14 8.79 -0.97 -11.98
CA ALA A 14 8.69 -2.12 -12.87
C ALA A 14 7.38 -2.89 -12.62
N VAL A 15 7.04 -3.10 -11.34
CA VAL A 15 5.77 -3.74 -10.95
C VAL A 15 4.58 -2.88 -11.37
N ASP A 16 4.62 -1.56 -11.18
CA ASP A 16 3.55 -0.66 -11.64
C ASP A 16 3.36 -0.75 -13.16
N GLY A 17 4.46 -0.83 -13.92
CA GLY A 17 4.43 -1.02 -15.38
C GLY A 17 3.79 -2.33 -15.79
N VAL A 18 4.19 -3.46 -15.17
CA VAL A 18 3.60 -4.78 -15.44
C VAL A 18 2.09 -4.79 -15.14
N LEU A 19 1.68 -4.19 -14.03
CA LEU A 19 0.27 -4.10 -13.65
C LEU A 19 -0.54 -3.19 -14.57
N ALA A 20 0.03 -2.04 -14.97
CA ALA A 20 -0.60 -1.16 -15.94
C ALA A 20 -0.77 -1.86 -17.28
N THR A 21 0.25 -2.56 -17.78
CA THR A 21 0.17 -3.37 -18.99
C THR A 21 -0.89 -4.46 -18.86
N ALA A 22 -0.94 -5.17 -17.73
CA ALA A 22 -1.97 -6.18 -17.47
C ALA A 22 -3.41 -5.61 -17.43
N CYS A 23 -3.58 -4.33 -17.06
CA CYS A 23 -4.88 -3.66 -17.10
C CYS A 23 -5.25 -3.15 -18.50
N VAL A 24 -4.27 -2.75 -19.31
CA VAL A 24 -4.49 -2.23 -20.67
C VAL A 24 -4.68 -3.36 -21.68
N LEU A 25 -3.93 -4.45 -21.55
CA LEU A 25 -3.90 -5.55 -22.51
C LEU A 25 -5.30 -6.13 -22.81
N PRO A 26 -6.19 -6.36 -21.82
CA PRO A 26 -7.55 -6.83 -22.09
C PRO A 26 -8.40 -5.83 -22.86
N GLY A 27 -8.10 -4.53 -22.81
CA GLY A 27 -8.83 -3.51 -23.57
C GLY A 27 -8.46 -3.48 -25.06
N VAL A 28 -7.26 -3.97 -25.41
CA VAL A 28 -6.71 -3.99 -26.76
C VAL A 28 -6.86 -5.36 -27.42
N TRP A 29 -6.77 -6.44 -26.64
CA TRP A 29 -6.78 -7.81 -27.13
C TRP A 29 -8.11 -8.50 -26.80
N GLN A 30 -8.95 -8.70 -27.81
CA GLN A 30 -10.30 -9.27 -27.65
C GLN A 30 -10.29 -10.74 -27.20
N ASP A 31 -9.34 -11.55 -27.65
CA ASP A 31 -9.22 -12.97 -27.22
C ASP A 31 -8.98 -13.15 -25.71
N LEU A 32 -8.42 -12.13 -25.04
CA LEU A 32 -8.29 -12.13 -23.58
C LEU A 32 -9.62 -11.87 -22.86
N GLN A 33 -10.61 -11.33 -23.57
CA GLN A 33 -11.97 -11.13 -23.07
C GLN A 33 -12.83 -12.41 -23.27
N SER A 34 -12.66 -13.11 -24.39
CA SER A 34 -13.52 -14.24 -24.80
C SER A 34 -13.42 -15.49 -23.91
N GLY A 35 -12.37 -15.62 -23.10
CA GLY A 35 -12.14 -16.80 -22.27
C GLY A 35 -13.13 -16.98 -21.11
N LEU A 36 -13.75 -15.91 -20.61
CA LEU A 36 -14.68 -15.98 -19.47
C LEU A 36 -16.07 -15.42 -19.76
N PHE A 37 -16.21 -14.49 -20.70
CA PHE A 37 -17.50 -13.98 -21.15
C PHE A 37 -17.33 -13.58 -22.62
N ASN A 38 -18.22 -14.01 -23.52
CA ASN A 38 -18.23 -13.54 -24.91
C ASN A 38 -18.73 -12.07 -25.01
N GLY A 39 -18.19 -11.16 -24.19
CA GLY A 39 -18.61 -9.76 -24.09
C GLY A 39 -18.74 -9.25 -22.65
N SER A 40 -19.57 -8.22 -22.47
CA SER A 40 -19.87 -7.66 -21.15
C SER A 40 -20.77 -8.61 -20.35
N PRO A 41 -20.51 -8.79 -19.03
CA PRO A 41 -21.38 -9.59 -18.17
C PRO A 41 -22.79 -9.00 -17.98
N ILE A 42 -22.98 -7.70 -18.25
CA ILE A 42 -24.28 -7.02 -18.12
C ILE A 42 -24.92 -6.78 -19.48
N VAL A 43 -24.12 -6.40 -20.46
CA VAL A 43 -24.60 -6.01 -21.79
C VAL A 43 -24.32 -7.16 -22.75
N ASN A 44 -25.38 -7.79 -23.27
CA ASN A 44 -25.29 -8.84 -24.32
C ASN A 44 -24.73 -8.33 -25.66
N ARG A 45 -24.07 -7.18 -25.69
CA ARG A 45 -23.41 -6.60 -26.84
C ARG A 45 -21.98 -6.21 -26.47
N PRO A 46 -21.00 -6.46 -27.34
CA PRO A 46 -19.63 -6.01 -27.12
C PRO A 46 -19.60 -4.49 -27.04
N ALA A 47 -18.88 -3.96 -26.06
CA ALA A 47 -18.65 -2.53 -25.97
C ALA A 47 -17.81 -2.05 -27.17
N PRO A 48 -18.06 -0.83 -27.69
CA PRO A 48 -17.21 -0.23 -28.71
C PRO A 48 -15.74 -0.22 -28.28
N LEU A 49 -14.83 -0.59 -29.19
CA LEU A 49 -13.39 -0.73 -28.91
C LEU A 49 -12.77 0.56 -28.33
N GLY A 50 -13.24 1.73 -28.77
CA GLY A 50 -12.80 3.01 -28.20
C GLY A 50 -13.07 3.12 -26.69
N ILE A 51 -14.21 2.59 -26.21
CA ILE A 51 -14.58 2.62 -24.80
C ILE A 51 -13.73 1.64 -24.00
N THR A 52 -13.49 0.42 -24.51
CA THR A 52 -12.67 -0.58 -23.82
C THR A 52 -11.22 -0.13 -23.70
N VAL A 53 -10.66 0.46 -24.76
CA VAL A 53 -9.31 1.04 -24.75
C VAL A 53 -9.24 2.22 -23.79
N ALA A 54 -10.21 3.14 -23.83
CA ALA A 54 -10.22 4.29 -22.92
C ALA A 54 -10.31 3.87 -21.45
N LEU A 55 -11.16 2.90 -21.11
CA LEU A 55 -11.29 2.35 -19.76
C LEU A 55 -10.01 1.62 -19.31
N GLY A 56 -9.42 0.82 -20.20
CA GLY A 56 -8.15 0.12 -19.93
C GLY A 56 -7.01 1.10 -19.66
N LEU A 57 -6.88 2.15 -20.49
CA LEU A 57 -5.90 3.21 -20.29
C LEU A 57 -6.16 4.00 -19.00
N ALA A 58 -7.40 4.41 -18.74
CA ALA A 58 -7.75 5.13 -17.52
C ALA A 58 -7.44 4.30 -16.26
N THR A 59 -7.75 3.00 -16.29
CA THR A 59 -7.45 2.08 -15.18
C THR A 59 -5.94 1.86 -15.05
N GLY A 60 -5.21 1.69 -16.16
CA GLY A 60 -3.75 1.61 -16.16
C GLY A 60 -3.08 2.86 -15.60
N VAL A 61 -3.59 4.06 -15.92
CA VAL A 61 -3.13 5.32 -15.32
C VAL A 61 -3.43 5.33 -13.82
N ALA A 62 -4.62 4.87 -13.41
CA ALA A 62 -4.99 4.78 -11.99
C ALA A 62 -4.11 3.83 -11.18
N VAL A 63 -3.44 2.85 -11.80
CA VAL A 63 -2.43 1.99 -11.13
C VAL A 63 -1.27 2.82 -10.60
N PHE A 64 -0.85 3.89 -11.29
CA PHE A 64 0.23 4.75 -10.79
C PHE A 64 -0.20 5.58 -9.57
N ASP A 65 -1.48 5.93 -9.50
CA ASP A 65 -2.08 6.68 -8.38
C ASP A 65 -2.67 5.79 -7.28
N ARG A 66 -2.46 4.48 -7.35
CA ARG A 66 -3.04 3.49 -6.41
C ARG A 66 -2.70 3.74 -4.94
N ARG A 67 -1.59 4.44 -4.66
CA ARG A 67 -1.13 4.75 -3.30
C ARG A 67 -1.86 5.95 -2.70
N SER A 68 -2.22 6.93 -3.52
CA SER A 68 -2.88 8.17 -3.08
C SER A 68 -4.40 8.02 -3.13
N ARG A 69 -4.93 7.29 -4.12
CA ARG A 69 -6.36 7.20 -4.42
C ARG A 69 -6.79 5.77 -4.79
N PRO A 70 -6.74 4.80 -3.85
CA PRO A 70 -7.12 3.40 -4.12
C PRO A 70 -8.58 3.25 -4.60
N LEU A 71 -9.45 4.20 -4.26
CA LEU A 71 -10.85 4.21 -4.69
C LEU A 71 -11.02 4.45 -6.19
N LEU A 72 -10.14 5.26 -6.82
CA LEU A 72 -10.20 5.49 -8.26
C LEU A 72 -9.84 4.22 -9.04
N LEU A 73 -8.80 3.52 -8.57
CA LEU A 73 -8.41 2.23 -9.15
C LEU A 73 -9.52 1.18 -8.97
N TYR A 74 -10.18 1.15 -7.80
CA TYR A 74 -11.32 0.27 -7.55
C TYR A 74 -12.49 0.56 -8.49
N ALA A 75 -12.89 1.84 -8.61
CA ALA A 75 -13.97 2.24 -9.51
C ALA A 75 -13.64 1.92 -10.98
N GLY A 76 -12.40 2.19 -11.41
CA GLY A 76 -11.91 1.85 -12.75
C GLY A 76 -11.95 0.33 -13.00
N ALA A 77 -11.50 -0.48 -12.04
CA ALA A 77 -11.54 -1.93 -12.15
C ALA A 77 -12.96 -2.48 -12.25
N VAL A 78 -13.90 -1.97 -11.43
CA VAL A 78 -15.32 -2.36 -11.53
C VAL A 78 -15.89 -1.95 -12.89
N ALA A 79 -15.62 -0.72 -13.36
CA ALA A 79 -16.08 -0.27 -14.67
C ALA A 79 -15.49 -1.13 -15.81
N CYS A 80 -14.18 -1.42 -15.78
CA CYS A 80 -13.51 -2.31 -16.72
C CYS A 80 -14.13 -3.72 -16.73
N TRP A 81 -14.41 -4.28 -15.55
CA TRP A 81 -15.05 -5.57 -15.41
C TRP A 81 -16.45 -5.58 -16.01
N LEU A 82 -17.29 -4.62 -15.63
CA LEU A 82 -18.69 -4.58 -16.05
C LEU A 82 -18.86 -4.25 -17.53
N VAL A 83 -18.03 -3.36 -18.08
CA VAL A 83 -18.15 -2.90 -19.48
C VAL A 83 -17.37 -3.77 -20.44
N ALA A 84 -16.15 -4.19 -20.07
CA ALA A 84 -15.23 -4.87 -20.98
C ALA A 84 -14.95 -6.33 -20.62
N GLY A 85 -15.48 -6.85 -19.50
CA GLY A 85 -15.14 -8.20 -19.03
C GLY A 85 -13.67 -8.34 -18.62
N ALA A 86 -12.96 -7.22 -18.42
CA ALA A 86 -11.52 -7.20 -18.16
C ALA A 86 -11.21 -7.60 -16.71
N TRP A 87 -11.20 -8.91 -16.44
CA TRP A 87 -10.96 -9.48 -15.11
C TRP A 87 -9.61 -9.14 -14.47
N PRO A 88 -8.47 -8.91 -15.18
CA PRO A 88 -7.18 -8.67 -14.51
C PRO A 88 -7.16 -7.41 -13.65
N ALA A 89 -8.02 -6.43 -13.91
CA ALA A 89 -8.12 -5.22 -13.10
C ALA A 89 -8.68 -5.50 -11.69
N VAL A 90 -9.52 -6.52 -11.53
CA VAL A 90 -10.17 -6.90 -10.28
C VAL A 90 -9.17 -7.29 -9.18
N PRO A 91 -8.26 -8.27 -9.38
CA PRO A 91 -7.29 -8.65 -8.35
C PRO A 91 -6.33 -7.51 -8.02
N VAL A 92 -5.99 -6.65 -8.99
CA VAL A 92 -5.13 -5.48 -8.78
C VAL A 92 -5.81 -4.46 -7.86
N ALA A 93 -7.10 -4.19 -8.10
CA ALA A 93 -7.89 -3.32 -7.23
C ALA A 93 -8.07 -3.90 -5.83
N GLN A 94 -8.36 -5.21 -5.70
CA GLN A 94 -8.49 -5.88 -4.40
C GLN A 94 -7.18 -5.87 -3.60
N TYR A 95 -6.05 -6.11 -4.27
CA TYR A 95 -4.74 -5.93 -3.66
C TYR A 95 -4.54 -4.50 -3.16
N ALA A 96 -4.89 -3.49 -3.95
CA ALA A 96 -4.74 -2.09 -3.55
C ALA A 96 -5.63 -1.73 -2.36
N VAL A 97 -6.87 -2.22 -2.33
CA VAL A 97 -7.80 -2.06 -1.19
C VAL A 97 -7.23 -2.71 0.07
N GLY A 98 -6.67 -3.92 -0.03
CA GLY A 98 -6.01 -4.61 1.08
C GLY A 98 -4.71 -3.95 1.56
N ALA A 99 -3.94 -3.36 0.64
CA ALA A 99 -2.62 -2.80 0.95
C ALA A 99 -2.66 -1.35 1.45
N TYR A 100 -3.54 -0.52 0.88
CA TYR A 100 -3.46 0.95 1.05
C TYR A 100 -4.64 1.56 1.83
N LEU A 101 -5.78 0.86 1.94
CA LEU A 101 -6.95 1.43 2.58
C LEU A 101 -6.88 1.30 4.11
N ARG A 102 -6.94 2.40 4.86
CA ARG A 102 -6.77 2.36 6.33
C ARG A 102 -7.99 1.87 7.11
N SER A 103 -9.20 2.11 6.59
CA SER A 103 -10.44 1.73 7.29
C SER A 103 -10.79 0.27 7.07
N LEU A 104 -10.84 -0.51 8.16
CA LEU A 104 -11.27 -1.92 8.14
C LEU A 104 -12.69 -2.06 7.60
N ARG A 105 -13.62 -1.21 8.06
CA ARG A 105 -15.03 -1.23 7.63
C ARG A 105 -15.14 -1.03 6.12
N LEU A 106 -14.46 -0.01 5.61
CA LEU A 106 -14.51 0.33 4.18
C LEU A 106 -13.85 -0.76 3.32
N ARG A 107 -12.80 -1.41 3.85
CA ARG A 107 -12.16 -2.56 3.20
C ARG A 107 -13.10 -3.75 3.06
N VAL A 108 -13.76 -4.14 4.15
CA VAL A 108 -14.74 -5.25 4.14
C VAL A 108 -15.87 -4.94 3.18
N VAL A 109 -16.45 -3.73 3.25
CA VAL A 109 -17.54 -3.31 2.35
C VAL A 109 -17.10 -3.39 0.89
N LEU A 110 -15.95 -2.82 0.51
CA LEU A 110 -15.47 -2.87 -0.87
C LEU A 110 -15.12 -4.28 -1.36
N SER A 111 -14.58 -5.14 -0.49
CA SER A 111 -14.33 -6.53 -0.85
C SER A 111 -15.64 -7.29 -1.06
N VAL A 112 -16.65 -7.12 -0.19
CA VAL A 112 -17.98 -7.73 -0.36
C VAL A 112 -18.66 -7.23 -1.64
N VAL A 113 -18.61 -5.93 -1.91
CA VAL A 113 -19.19 -5.35 -3.14
C VAL A 113 -18.51 -5.91 -4.38
N MET A 114 -17.18 -6.06 -4.39
CA MET A 114 -16.48 -6.64 -5.53
C MET A 114 -16.80 -8.12 -5.71
N VAL A 115 -16.84 -8.88 -4.60
CA VAL A 115 -17.25 -10.30 -4.65
C VAL A 115 -18.63 -10.41 -5.27
N ALA A 116 -19.60 -9.61 -4.83
CA ALA A 116 -20.94 -9.60 -5.41
C ALA A 116 -20.94 -9.19 -6.90
N ALA A 117 -20.17 -8.16 -7.27
CA ALA A 117 -20.07 -7.68 -8.65
C ALA A 117 -19.44 -8.70 -9.62
N VAL A 118 -18.57 -9.58 -9.11
CA VAL A 118 -17.90 -10.64 -9.89
C VAL A 118 -18.72 -11.93 -9.85
N SER A 119 -19.21 -12.33 -8.67
CA SER A 119 -19.90 -13.60 -8.47
C SER A 119 -21.30 -13.61 -9.09
N MET A 120 -22.04 -12.50 -9.04
CA MET A 120 -23.39 -12.43 -9.60
C MET A 120 -23.43 -12.78 -11.10
N PRO A 121 -22.65 -12.13 -11.99
CA PRO A 121 -22.67 -12.49 -13.41
C PRO A 121 -22.08 -13.89 -13.67
N MET A 122 -21.08 -14.32 -12.89
CA MET A 122 -20.52 -15.66 -13.02
C MET A 122 -21.51 -16.75 -12.61
N TRP A 123 -22.29 -16.53 -11.55
CA TRP A 123 -23.34 -17.45 -11.13
C TRP A 123 -24.41 -17.55 -12.22
N LEU A 124 -24.85 -16.41 -12.76
CA LEU A 124 -25.85 -16.41 -13.84
C LEU A 124 -25.38 -17.14 -15.10
N ALA A 125 -24.08 -17.05 -15.45
CA ALA A 125 -23.54 -17.66 -16.67
C ALA A 125 -23.09 -19.13 -16.49
N TYR A 126 -22.51 -19.48 -15.35
CA TYR A 126 -21.79 -20.75 -15.14
C TYR A 126 -22.32 -21.59 -13.96
N GLY A 127 -23.30 -21.09 -13.21
CA GLY A 127 -23.81 -21.73 -11.99
C GLY A 127 -22.98 -21.43 -10.73
N ALA A 128 -23.55 -21.80 -9.58
CA ALA A 128 -22.98 -21.48 -8.27
C ALA A 128 -21.61 -22.15 -8.05
N ASP A 129 -21.49 -23.43 -8.43
CA ASP A 129 -20.30 -24.26 -8.17
C ASP A 129 -19.04 -23.74 -8.87
N ALA A 130 -19.18 -23.17 -10.07
CA ALA A 130 -18.08 -22.56 -10.81
C ALA A 130 -17.75 -21.14 -10.32
N SER A 131 -18.78 -20.38 -9.90
CA SER A 131 -18.63 -18.97 -9.51
C SER A 131 -17.84 -18.79 -8.20
N LEU A 132 -18.05 -19.69 -7.23
CA LEU A 132 -17.46 -19.60 -5.89
C LEU A 132 -15.91 -19.64 -5.89
N PRO A 133 -15.24 -20.68 -6.43
CA PRO A 133 -13.79 -20.78 -6.37
C PRO A 133 -13.10 -19.65 -7.13
N ILE A 134 -13.65 -19.24 -8.27
CA ILE A 134 -13.08 -18.15 -9.08
C ILE A 134 -13.25 -16.81 -8.37
N SER A 135 -14.41 -16.54 -7.79
CA SER A 135 -14.64 -15.30 -7.02
C SER A 135 -13.72 -15.23 -5.80
N LEU A 136 -13.51 -16.34 -5.09
CA LEU A 136 -12.55 -16.43 -3.98
C LEU A 136 -11.12 -16.13 -4.44
N ALA A 137 -10.69 -16.77 -5.54
CA ALA A 137 -9.35 -16.60 -6.07
C ALA A 137 -9.09 -15.18 -6.58
N MET A 138 -10.06 -14.56 -7.25
CA MET A 138 -9.91 -13.21 -7.81
C MET A 138 -10.14 -12.09 -6.80
N CYS A 139 -11.01 -12.29 -5.80
CA CYS A 139 -11.37 -11.22 -4.88
C CYS A 139 -10.70 -11.32 -3.52
N ILE A 140 -10.66 -12.51 -2.92
CA ILE A 140 -10.24 -12.69 -1.52
C ILE A 140 -8.72 -12.85 -1.42
N LEU A 141 -8.10 -13.70 -2.24
CA LEU A 141 -6.66 -13.92 -2.19
C LEU A 141 -5.84 -12.63 -2.38
N PRO A 142 -6.13 -11.75 -3.36
CA PRO A 142 -5.37 -10.52 -3.54
C PRO A 142 -5.57 -9.53 -2.40
N ALA A 143 -6.79 -9.47 -1.83
CA ALA A 143 -7.07 -8.63 -0.67
C ALA A 143 -6.28 -9.09 0.56
N LEU A 144 -6.20 -10.40 0.82
CA LEU A 144 -5.39 -10.99 1.88
C LEU A 144 -3.89 -10.76 1.65
N ALA A 145 -3.42 -10.94 0.42
CA ALA A 145 -2.03 -10.63 0.05
C ALA A 145 -1.70 -9.16 0.29
N GLY A 146 -2.60 -8.24 -0.07
CA GLY A 146 -2.47 -6.82 0.22
C GLY A 146 -2.37 -6.53 1.72
N LEU A 147 -3.25 -7.14 2.52
CA LEU A 147 -3.24 -7.03 3.98
C LEU A 147 -1.93 -7.57 4.59
N PHE A 148 -1.46 -8.72 4.13
CA PHE A 148 -0.21 -9.34 4.59
C PHE A 148 1.00 -8.46 4.28
N VAL A 149 1.08 -7.90 3.08
CA VAL A 149 2.17 -6.97 2.72
C VAL A 149 2.10 -5.70 3.57
N ALA A 150 0.91 -5.19 3.86
CA ALA A 150 0.75 -4.02 4.72
C ALA A 150 1.20 -4.31 6.17
N SER A 151 0.84 -5.46 6.73
CA SER A 151 1.26 -5.83 8.10
C SER A 151 2.77 -6.04 8.20
N ARG A 152 3.40 -6.68 7.20
CA ARG A 152 4.85 -6.85 7.13
C ARG A 152 5.59 -5.51 7.08
N ARG A 153 5.14 -4.58 6.24
CA ARG A 153 5.73 -3.23 6.17
C ARG A 153 5.62 -2.48 7.48
N ALA A 154 4.50 -2.62 8.20
CA ALA A 154 4.33 -2.01 9.51
C ALA A 154 5.32 -2.59 10.55
N GLN A 155 5.55 -3.91 10.53
CA GLN A 155 6.54 -4.56 11.38
C GLN A 155 7.98 -4.09 11.06
N GLU A 156 8.34 -4.01 9.79
CA GLU A 156 9.64 -3.52 9.36
C GLU A 156 9.89 -2.06 9.80
N GLN A 157 8.87 -1.21 9.69
CA GLN A 157 8.95 0.18 10.13
C GLN A 157 9.18 0.30 11.64
N LEU A 158 8.49 -0.52 12.44
CA LEU A 158 8.69 -0.55 13.89
C LEU A 158 10.14 -0.93 14.25
N LEU A 159 10.73 -1.92 13.58
CA LEU A 159 12.11 -2.33 13.81
C LEU A 159 13.11 -1.23 13.41
N VAL A 160 12.89 -0.58 12.27
CA VAL A 160 13.73 0.54 11.82
C VAL A 160 13.64 1.73 12.77
N ASP A 161 12.44 2.04 13.28
CA ASP A 161 12.25 3.13 14.22
C ASP A 161 12.87 2.83 15.59
N GLN A 162 12.82 1.58 16.04
CA GLN A 162 13.52 1.12 17.25
C GLN A 162 15.05 1.23 17.10
N ALA A 163 15.61 0.75 15.98
CA ALA A 163 17.05 0.87 15.71
C ALA A 163 17.51 2.34 15.71
N ARG A 164 16.75 3.22 15.05
CA ARG A 164 17.03 4.67 15.03
C ARG A 164 16.90 5.31 16.41
N ALA A 165 15.96 4.85 17.24
CA ALA A 165 15.83 5.33 18.61
C ALA A 165 17.05 4.93 19.44
N GLU A 166 17.52 3.69 19.30
CA GLU A 166 18.69 3.19 20.04
C GLU A 166 19.99 3.90 19.63
N GLU A 167 20.19 4.19 18.36
CA GLU A 167 21.32 5.02 17.88
C GLU A 167 21.31 6.43 18.51
N ARG A 168 20.13 7.05 18.60
CA ARG A 168 19.99 8.37 19.26
C ARG A 168 20.25 8.30 20.76
N SER A 169 19.93 7.19 21.41
CA SER A 169 20.19 6.95 22.83
C SER A 169 21.68 6.76 23.10
N ARG A 170 22.37 5.98 22.26
CA ARG A 170 23.82 5.73 22.36
C ARG A 170 24.64 6.98 22.07
N GLY A 171 24.24 7.78 21.08
CA GLY A 171 24.86 9.08 20.79
C GLY A 171 24.72 10.10 21.93
N ARG A 172 23.66 10.01 22.74
CA ARG A 172 23.48 10.84 23.94
C ARG A 172 24.31 10.36 25.14
N HIS A 173 24.43 9.05 25.34
CA HIS A 173 25.25 8.50 26.44
C HIS A 173 26.75 8.66 26.19
N GLY A 174 27.23 8.50 24.94
CA GLY A 174 28.63 8.76 24.59
C GLY A 174 29.04 10.24 24.72
N ARG A 175 28.07 11.17 24.63
CA ARG A 175 28.30 12.61 24.87
C ARG A 175 28.34 12.96 26.37
N TRP A 176 27.76 12.13 27.25
CA TRP A 176 27.76 12.35 28.70
C TRP A 176 28.92 11.66 29.42
N SER A 177 29.62 10.70 28.78
CA SER A 177 30.79 10.03 29.37
C SER A 177 32.13 10.69 29.03
N GLY A 178 32.14 11.76 28.22
CA GLY A 178 33.33 12.52 27.89
C GLY A 178 33.45 13.77 28.77
N ASP A 179 34.43 13.74 29.68
CA ASP A 179 34.89 14.82 30.55
C ASP A 179 33.93 15.32 31.65
N PRO A 180 34.14 14.87 32.92
CA PRO A 180 33.89 15.79 34.02
C PRO A 180 34.69 17.08 33.75
N PRO A 181 34.08 18.28 33.77
CA PRO A 181 34.82 19.51 33.56
C PRO A 181 35.94 19.58 34.59
N ALA A 182 37.19 19.48 34.13
CA ALA A 182 38.41 19.45 34.93
C ALA A 182 38.66 20.73 35.76
N GLY A 183 37.67 21.64 35.84
CA GLY A 183 37.77 22.92 36.55
C GLY A 183 37.21 22.95 37.97
N ARG A 184 36.58 21.89 38.50
CA ARG A 184 35.91 21.95 39.83
C ARG A 184 36.68 21.30 41.00
N ARG A 185 38.02 21.36 40.97
CA ARG A 185 38.90 20.88 42.07
C ARG A 185 39.74 21.97 42.75
N ARG A 186 39.38 23.25 42.64
CA ARG A 186 40.15 24.38 43.25
C ARG A 186 39.34 25.36 44.11
N ARG A 187 38.32 24.92 44.86
CA ARG A 187 37.68 25.76 45.91
C ARG A 187 37.26 24.97 47.15
N MET A 188 38.17 24.19 47.72
CA MET A 188 38.07 23.67 49.09
C MET A 188 39.42 23.79 49.82
N ALA A 189 40.23 24.80 49.48
CA ALA A 189 41.27 25.29 50.35
C ALA A 189 40.67 26.52 51.06
N GLY A 190 40.49 26.39 52.37
CA GLY A 190 39.79 27.35 53.21
C GLY A 190 40.42 28.74 53.24
N PRO A 191 39.77 29.64 53.98
CA PRO A 191 40.46 30.11 55.18
C PRO A 191 39.59 29.93 56.41
N GLY A 192 40.23 29.47 57.48
CA GLY A 192 39.68 29.59 58.82
C GLY A 192 39.33 31.05 59.13
N ARG A 193 38.11 31.22 59.64
CA ARG A 193 37.68 32.26 60.59
C ARG A 193 36.82 31.45 61.57
N ALA A 194 37.23 31.12 62.80
CA ALA A 194 37.89 31.91 63.84
C ALA A 194 37.24 33.28 64.04
N ALA A 195 36.94 33.54 65.31
CA ALA A 195 36.20 34.66 65.89
C ALA A 195 34.68 34.54 65.71
N ASP A 196 33.98 34.05 66.73
CA ASP A 196 33.69 34.73 68.00
C ASP A 196 32.66 35.85 67.84
N HIS A 197 31.80 35.88 68.85
CA HIS A 197 30.88 36.95 69.24
C HIS A 197 29.42 36.84 68.78
N LEU A 198 28.58 36.67 69.82
CA LEU A 198 27.28 37.31 70.10
C LEU A 198 26.21 36.24 70.38
N PHE A 199 25.97 35.90 71.66
CA PHE A 199 25.02 36.58 72.57
C PHE A 199 23.64 36.81 71.96
N GLY A 200 22.61 36.21 72.56
CA GLY A 200 21.24 36.63 72.32
C GLY A 200 20.14 35.65 72.78
N LEU A 201 20.03 35.50 74.11
CA LEU A 201 18.82 35.18 74.89
C LEU A 201 18.16 33.79 74.74
#